data_AF-A0A093UHP3-F1
#
_entry.id   AF-A0A093UHP3-F1
#
_cell.length_a   1.000
_cell.length_b   1.000
_cell.length_c   1.000
_cell.angle_alpha   90.00
_cell.angle_beta   90.00
_cell.angle_gamma   90.00
#
_symmetry.space_group_name_H-M   'P 1'
#
loop_
_entity.id
_entity.type
_entity.pdbx_description
1 polymer ?
#
loop_
_entity_poly.entity_id
_entity_poly.type
_entity_poly.pdbx_seq_one_letter_code
_entity_poly.pdbx_strand_id
1 'polypeptide(L)'
;MRQEFNGTAQGQFSSRDIINIHSPSGENLTDDESLLPAQRHRLHQLLDDLVTASGEPKKDLWRAVHAHIDVHSINGITTKKYHKAETYLQHRLAEAKLAKECRRLVSEILRLTVDTATERDRFCLKKFGTKTLNDLSREQLQVAFDHFDRDELRQRQPNPTQPKAVDWQELIKAHPKVFIGIFFLGFFTSFLFR
;
A
#
# COMPACT_ATOMS: atom_id res chain seq x y z
N MET A 1 -66.39 51.18 16.77
CA MET A 1 -64.93 51.00 16.86
C MET A 1 -64.63 49.67 17.54
N ARG A 2 -64.15 48.69 16.77
CA ARG A 2 -63.19 47.64 17.16
C ARG A 2 -62.96 46.76 15.92
N GLN A 3 -61.75 46.86 15.36
CA GLN A 3 -61.21 45.93 14.40
C GLN A 3 -60.87 44.62 15.12
N GLU A 4 -61.18 43.48 14.52
CA GLU A 4 -60.33 42.30 14.66
C GLU A 4 -60.08 41.73 13.26
N PHE A 5 -58.86 41.99 12.79
CA PHE A 5 -58.24 41.40 11.62
C PHE A 5 -57.45 40.19 12.12
N ASN A 6 -57.90 38.98 11.80
CA ASN A 6 -57.11 37.76 11.95
C ASN A 6 -56.89 37.16 10.57
N GLY A 7 -55.85 37.63 9.90
CA GLY A 7 -55.25 36.93 8.77
C GLY A 7 -54.53 35.68 9.26
N THR A 8 -54.88 34.53 8.68
CA THR A 8 -53.94 33.41 8.55
C THR A 8 -53.95 33.01 7.08
N ALA A 9 -52.93 33.52 6.38
CA ALA A 9 -52.55 33.05 5.07
C ALA A 9 -51.63 31.82 5.22
N GLN A 10 -51.58 31.06 4.13
CA GLN A 10 -50.54 30.14 3.71
C GLN A 10 -50.49 28.75 4.35
N GLY A 11 -50.85 27.79 3.50
CA GLY A 11 -50.48 26.40 3.66
C GLY A 11 -51.13 25.50 2.62
N GLN A 12 -51.26 25.93 1.36
CA GLN A 12 -51.69 25.05 0.29
C GLN A 12 -50.55 24.07 -0.04
N PHE A 13 -50.49 22.97 0.70
CA PHE A 13 -49.58 21.88 0.41
C PHE A 13 -50.22 20.99 -0.67
N SER A 14 -49.59 20.96 -1.84
CA SER A 14 -49.99 20.13 -2.98
C SER A 14 -50.27 18.69 -2.57
N SER A 15 -51.53 18.28 -2.66
CA SER A 15 -51.93 16.88 -2.85
C SER A 15 -51.48 16.39 -4.23
N ARG A 16 -50.17 16.17 -4.42
CA ARG A 16 -49.60 15.48 -5.58
C ARG A 16 -48.27 14.82 -5.19
N ASP A 17 -48.37 13.75 -4.41
CA ASP A 17 -47.51 12.56 -4.54
C ASP A 17 -47.93 11.53 -3.47
N ILE A 18 -49.15 11.01 -3.61
CA ILE A 18 -49.46 9.71 -3.01
C ILE A 18 -49.00 8.71 -4.07
N ILE A 19 -47.71 8.37 -4.03
CA ILE A 19 -47.16 7.28 -4.83
C ILE A 19 -47.89 6.03 -4.35
N ASN A 20 -48.85 5.59 -5.16
CA ASN A 20 -49.52 4.32 -5.04
C ASN A 20 -48.46 3.23 -5.24
N ILE A 21 -47.80 2.84 -4.13
CA ILE A 21 -46.97 1.64 -4.08
C ILE A 21 -47.93 0.47 -4.22
N HIS A 22 -48.19 0.10 -5.47
CA HIS A 22 -48.75 -1.19 -5.80
C HIS A 22 -47.70 -2.22 -5.36
N SER A 23 -47.84 -2.73 -4.15
CA SER A 23 -47.29 -4.03 -3.81
C SER A 23 -48.22 -5.06 -4.45
N PRO A 24 -47.86 -5.73 -5.56
CA PRO A 24 -48.59 -6.93 -5.92
C PRO A 24 -48.29 -7.94 -4.83
N SER A 25 -49.32 -8.28 -4.06
CA SER A 25 -49.37 -9.47 -3.23
C SER A 25 -49.03 -10.66 -4.12
N GLY A 26 -47.76 -11.05 -4.11
CA GLY A 26 -47.26 -12.30 -4.64
C GLY A 26 -47.35 -13.34 -3.54
N GLU A 27 -48.45 -14.07 -3.55
CA GLU A 27 -48.60 -15.39 -2.97
C GLU A 27 -47.35 -16.24 -3.24
N ASN A 28 -46.59 -16.52 -2.18
CA ASN A 28 -45.76 -17.72 -1.91
C ASN A 28 -44.86 -17.41 -0.70
N LEU A 29 -45.46 -17.50 0.48
CA LEU A 29 -44.73 -17.69 1.74
C LEU A 29 -44.13 -19.10 1.73
N THR A 30 -42.99 -19.27 1.06
CA THR A 30 -42.01 -20.30 1.42
C THR A 30 -40.94 -19.59 2.25
N ASP A 31 -41.11 -19.67 3.56
CA ASP A 31 -40.25 -19.14 4.62
C ASP A 31 -38.84 -19.76 4.61
N ASP A 32 -37.99 -19.37 3.67
CA ASP A 32 -36.52 -19.47 3.81
C ASP A 32 -35.82 -18.20 3.27
N GLU A 33 -36.21 -17.06 3.84
CA GLU A 33 -35.45 -15.80 4.00
C GLU A 33 -34.65 -15.29 2.78
N SER A 34 -35.34 -14.71 1.79
CA SER A 34 -34.69 -13.94 0.71
C SER A 34 -33.92 -12.72 1.28
N LEU A 35 -32.62 -12.62 0.98
CA LEU A 35 -31.75 -11.47 1.29
C LEU A 35 -32.44 -10.12 1.04
N LEU A 36 -32.33 -9.22 2.03
CA LEU A 36 -32.72 -7.83 1.88
C LEU A 36 -31.97 -7.19 0.70
N PRO A 37 -32.60 -6.30 -0.09
CA PRO A 37 -31.94 -5.60 -1.20
C PRO A 37 -30.64 -4.90 -0.79
N ALA A 38 -30.61 -4.31 0.42
CA ALA A 38 -29.42 -3.67 0.98
C ALA A 38 -28.26 -4.65 1.24
N GLN A 39 -28.56 -5.86 1.72
CA GLN A 39 -27.56 -6.91 1.95
C GLN A 39 -26.96 -7.40 0.62
N ARG A 40 -27.79 -7.61 -0.40
CA ARG A 40 -27.32 -7.93 -1.76
C ARG A 40 -26.41 -6.84 -2.32
N HIS A 41 -26.80 -5.57 -2.16
CA HIS A 41 -25.99 -4.45 -2.62
C HIS A 41 -24.62 -4.43 -1.93
N ARG A 42 -24.58 -4.68 -0.62
CA ARG A 42 -23.34 -4.74 0.15
C ARG A 42 -22.41 -5.89 -0.29
N LEU A 43 -22.94 -7.08 -0.56
CA LEU A 43 -22.14 -8.18 -1.12
C LEU A 43 -21.59 -7.82 -2.50
N HIS A 44 -22.40 -7.18 -3.34
CA HIS A 44 -21.96 -6.74 -4.66
C HIS A 44 -20.82 -5.71 -4.56
N GLN A 45 -20.93 -4.75 -3.65
CA GLN A 45 -19.87 -3.77 -3.38
C GLN A 45 -18.57 -4.45 -2.92
N LEU A 46 -18.65 -5.37 -1.95
CA LEU A 46 -17.47 -6.11 -1.48
C LEU A 46 -16.82 -6.93 -2.59
N LEU A 47 -17.63 -7.52 -3.47
CA LEU A 47 -17.13 -8.24 -4.64
C LEU A 47 -16.46 -7.30 -5.63
N ASP A 48 -17.04 -6.14 -5.92
CA ASP A 48 -16.46 -5.15 -6.86
C ASP A 48 -15.13 -4.58 -6.33
N ASP A 49 -15.04 -4.33 -5.02
CA ASP A 49 -13.79 -3.99 -4.35
C ASP A 49 -12.74 -5.10 -4.48
N LEU A 50 -13.16 -6.35 -4.37
CA LEU A 50 -12.26 -7.50 -4.45
C LEU A 50 -11.81 -7.79 -5.88
N VAL A 51 -12.67 -7.57 -6.89
CA VAL A 51 -12.29 -7.55 -8.32
C VAL A 51 -11.21 -6.50 -8.53
N THR A 52 -11.37 -5.30 -7.96
CA THR A 52 -10.40 -4.20 -8.09
C THR A 52 -9.07 -4.51 -7.37
N ALA A 53 -9.11 -5.22 -6.25
CA ALA A 53 -7.92 -5.55 -5.46
C ALA A 53 -7.15 -6.79 -5.96
N SER A 54 -7.86 -7.84 -6.35
CA SER A 54 -7.29 -9.13 -6.77
C SER A 54 -7.15 -9.25 -8.30
N GLY A 55 -8.01 -8.57 -9.06
CA GLY A 55 -8.12 -8.75 -10.52
C GLY A 55 -8.91 -10.00 -10.94
N GLU A 56 -9.43 -10.78 -9.99
CA GLU A 56 -10.28 -11.94 -10.26
C GLU A 56 -11.64 -11.51 -10.81
N PRO A 57 -12.23 -12.25 -11.76
CA PRO A 57 -13.54 -11.89 -12.29
C PRO A 57 -14.64 -12.19 -11.26
N LYS A 58 -15.63 -11.30 -11.19
CA LYS A 58 -16.74 -11.37 -10.21
C LYS A 58 -17.44 -12.73 -10.17
N LYS A 59 -17.52 -13.44 -11.31
CA LYS A 59 -18.09 -14.79 -11.43
C LYS A 59 -17.33 -15.84 -10.59
N ASP A 60 -16.01 -15.79 -10.57
CA ASP A 60 -15.19 -16.78 -9.87
C ASP A 60 -15.22 -16.50 -8.36
N LEU A 61 -15.29 -15.23 -7.98
CA LEU A 61 -15.52 -14.81 -6.60
C LEU A 61 -16.87 -15.28 -6.07
N TRP A 62 -17.93 -15.12 -6.87
CA TRP A 62 -19.24 -15.67 -6.54
C TRP A 62 -19.20 -17.19 -6.37
N ARG A 63 -18.52 -17.92 -7.26
CA ARG A 63 -18.36 -19.37 -7.12
C ARG A 63 -17.63 -19.74 -5.82
N ALA A 64 -16.60 -19.00 -5.44
CA ALA A 64 -15.87 -19.22 -4.20
C ALA A 64 -16.76 -18.95 -2.96
N VAL A 65 -17.54 -17.87 -2.98
CA VAL A 65 -18.52 -17.55 -1.91
C VAL A 65 -19.55 -18.67 -1.79
N HIS A 66 -20.17 -19.08 -2.91
CA HIS A 66 -21.15 -20.15 -2.97
C HIS A 66 -20.61 -21.48 -2.42
N ALA A 67 -19.37 -21.84 -2.77
CA ALA A 67 -18.71 -23.02 -2.22
C ALA A 67 -18.47 -22.90 -0.70
N HIS A 68 -18.12 -21.72 -0.20
CA HIS A 68 -17.84 -21.51 1.23
C HIS A 68 -19.09 -21.54 2.14
N ILE A 69 -20.25 -21.12 1.60
CA ILE A 69 -21.53 -21.12 2.32
C ILE A 69 -22.40 -22.35 2.03
N ASP A 70 -21.88 -23.26 1.19
CA ASP A 70 -22.55 -24.47 0.73
C ASP A 70 -23.95 -24.18 0.15
N VAL A 71 -23.97 -23.31 -0.88
CA VAL A 71 -25.19 -22.88 -1.56
C VAL A 71 -24.96 -22.94 -3.07
N HIS A 72 -25.92 -23.46 -3.82
CA HIS A 72 -25.81 -23.64 -5.27
C HIS A 72 -26.27 -22.42 -6.10
N SER A 73 -26.94 -21.43 -5.49
CA SER A 73 -27.43 -20.23 -6.17
C SER A 73 -27.55 -19.02 -5.24
N ILE A 74 -27.40 -17.80 -5.79
CA ILE A 74 -27.59 -16.52 -5.09
C ILE A 74 -28.96 -16.45 -4.38
N ASN A 75 -29.97 -17.12 -4.92
CA ASN A 75 -31.33 -17.16 -4.35
C ASN A 75 -31.45 -18.06 -3.10
N GLY A 76 -30.43 -18.87 -2.78
CA GLY A 76 -30.39 -19.71 -1.58
C GLY A 76 -29.50 -19.16 -0.46
N ILE A 77 -29.00 -17.93 -0.59
CA ILE A 77 -28.28 -17.26 0.49
C ILE A 77 -29.34 -16.71 1.46
N THR A 78 -29.69 -17.52 2.45
CA THR A 78 -30.55 -17.09 3.57
C THR A 78 -29.84 -16.02 4.41
N THR A 79 -30.56 -15.12 5.08
CA THR A 79 -29.96 -14.11 5.99
C THR A 79 -29.04 -14.72 7.05
N LYS A 80 -29.32 -15.94 7.52
CA LYS A 80 -28.45 -16.70 8.43
C LYS A 80 -27.07 -16.99 7.84
N LYS A 81 -26.97 -17.15 6.51
CA LYS A 81 -25.72 -17.39 5.76
C LYS A 81 -25.09 -16.11 5.24
N TYR A 82 -25.83 -15.00 5.15
CA TYR A 82 -25.32 -13.69 4.73
C TYR A 82 -24.12 -13.27 5.58
N HIS A 83 -24.21 -13.37 6.91
CA HIS A 83 -23.11 -12.94 7.78
C HIS A 83 -21.83 -13.75 7.50
N LYS A 84 -21.95 -15.06 7.28
CA LYS A 84 -20.82 -15.93 6.90
C LYS A 84 -20.21 -15.53 5.55
N ALA A 85 -21.05 -15.22 4.55
CA ALA A 85 -20.59 -14.75 3.25
C ALA A 85 -19.89 -13.39 3.35
N GLU A 86 -20.44 -12.45 4.13
CA GLU A 86 -19.86 -11.13 4.36
C GLU A 86 -18.50 -11.24 5.04
N THR A 87 -18.39 -11.98 6.14
CA THR A 87 -17.11 -12.17 6.85
C THR A 87 -16.06 -12.82 5.96
N TYR A 88 -16.44 -13.82 5.17
CA TYR A 88 -15.55 -14.47 4.20
C TYR A 88 -15.04 -13.48 3.13
N LEU A 89 -15.93 -12.68 2.55
CA LEU A 89 -15.54 -11.66 1.57
C LEU A 89 -14.67 -10.56 2.17
N GLN A 90 -14.97 -10.11 3.38
CA GLN A 90 -14.17 -9.12 4.10
C GLN A 90 -12.77 -9.66 4.39
N HIS A 91 -12.65 -10.92 4.82
CA HIS A 91 -11.36 -11.56 5.04
C HIS A 91 -10.54 -11.63 3.74
N ARG A 92 -11.14 -12.17 2.67
CA ARG A 92 -10.47 -12.22 1.37
C ARG A 92 -10.08 -10.84 0.84
N LEU A 93 -10.90 -9.82 1.08
CA LEU A 93 -10.59 -8.45 0.68
C LEU A 93 -9.38 -7.92 1.46
N ALA A 94 -9.30 -8.19 2.76
CA ALA A 94 -8.15 -7.82 3.58
C ALA A 94 -6.86 -8.53 3.11
N GLU A 95 -6.94 -9.83 2.82
CA GLU A 95 -5.82 -10.61 2.26
C GLU A 95 -5.38 -10.07 0.89
N ALA A 96 -6.33 -9.77 0.00
CA ALA A 96 -6.02 -9.24 -1.33
C ALA A 96 -5.34 -7.85 -1.24
N LYS A 97 -5.83 -6.98 -0.34
CA LYS A 97 -5.21 -5.67 -0.06
C LYS A 97 -3.80 -5.82 0.49
N LEU A 98 -3.60 -6.72 1.47
CA LEU A 98 -2.28 -7.00 2.03
C LEU A 98 -1.32 -7.51 0.96
N ALA A 99 -1.75 -8.48 0.15
CA ALA A 99 -0.94 -9.03 -0.93
C ALA A 99 -0.59 -7.95 -1.97
N LYS A 100 -1.49 -7.01 -2.27
CA LYS A 100 -1.22 -5.87 -3.14
C LYS A 100 -0.14 -4.96 -2.57
N GLU A 101 -0.22 -4.62 -1.28
CA GLU A 101 0.82 -3.82 -0.61
C GLU A 101 2.18 -4.53 -0.58
N CYS A 102 2.20 -5.84 -0.29
CA CYS A 102 3.44 -6.63 -0.35
C CYS A 102 4.02 -6.62 -1.77
N ARG A 103 3.21 -6.87 -2.81
CA ARG A 103 3.64 -6.78 -4.21
C ARG A 103 4.20 -5.41 -4.57
N ARG A 104 3.57 -4.34 -4.08
CA ARG A 104 4.05 -2.96 -4.28
C ARG A 104 5.42 -2.74 -3.63
N LEU A 105 5.60 -3.18 -2.38
CA LEU A 105 6.90 -3.11 -1.69
C LEU A 105 7.97 -3.91 -2.44
N VAL A 106 7.65 -5.14 -2.87
CA VAL A 106 8.55 -5.96 -3.69
C VAL A 106 8.95 -5.22 -4.95
N SER A 107 8.00 -4.65 -5.70
CA SER A 107 8.31 -3.91 -6.94
C SER A 107 9.21 -2.70 -6.69
N GLU A 108 9.02 -1.99 -5.57
CA GLU A 108 9.83 -0.83 -5.22
C GLU A 108 11.24 -1.25 -4.81
N ILE A 109 11.39 -2.31 -4.00
CA ILE A 109 12.70 -2.87 -3.66
C ILE A 109 13.42 -3.35 -4.91
N LEU A 110 12.72 -4.03 -5.83
CA LEU A 110 13.30 -4.45 -7.11
C LEU A 110 13.77 -3.25 -7.93
N ARG A 111 13.04 -2.13 -7.88
CA ARG A 111 13.43 -0.88 -8.58
C ARG A 111 14.66 -0.21 -7.95
N LEU A 112 14.78 -0.21 -6.63
CA LEU A 112 15.96 0.32 -5.92
C LEU A 112 17.18 -0.61 -6.06
N THR A 113 16.98 -1.88 -6.40
CA THR A 113 18.04 -2.89 -6.47
C THR A 113 18.30 -3.40 -7.89
N VAL A 114 17.96 -2.60 -8.91
CA VAL A 114 18.17 -2.95 -10.32
C VAL A 114 19.64 -3.31 -10.58
N ASP A 115 20.57 -2.49 -10.05
CA ASP A 115 22.02 -2.68 -10.26
C ASP A 115 22.68 -3.56 -9.18
N THR A 116 21.99 -3.80 -8.06
CA THR A 116 22.53 -4.46 -6.85
C THR A 116 21.78 -5.74 -6.47
N ALA A 117 21.22 -6.46 -7.45
CA ALA A 117 20.41 -7.66 -7.21
C ALA A 117 21.10 -8.75 -6.38
N THR A 118 22.42 -8.93 -6.54
CA THR A 118 23.21 -9.90 -5.75
C THR A 118 23.36 -9.48 -4.29
N GLU A 119 23.52 -8.18 -4.03
CA GLU A 119 23.57 -7.63 -2.66
C GLU A 119 22.22 -7.76 -1.98
N ARG A 120 21.14 -7.51 -2.72
CA ARG A 120 19.78 -7.75 -2.24
C ARG A 120 19.59 -9.19 -1.79
N ASP A 121 19.89 -10.15 -2.66
CA ASP A 121 19.69 -11.56 -2.35
C ASP A 121 20.56 -12.00 -1.16
N ARG A 122 21.77 -11.45 -1.05
CA ARG A 122 22.67 -11.68 0.09
C ARG A 122 22.12 -11.07 1.38
N PHE A 123 21.55 -9.87 1.33
CA PHE A 123 20.89 -9.25 2.47
C PHE A 123 19.69 -10.06 2.93
N CYS A 124 18.81 -10.45 1.99
CA CYS A 124 17.64 -11.27 2.29
C CYS A 124 18.05 -12.61 2.93
N LEU A 125 19.06 -13.27 2.37
CA LEU A 125 19.58 -14.52 2.93
C LEU A 125 20.14 -14.33 4.33
N LYS A 126 20.90 -13.24 4.57
CA LYS A 126 21.52 -12.94 5.87
C LYS A 126 20.50 -12.55 6.94
N LYS A 127 19.45 -11.80 6.58
CA LYS A 127 18.47 -11.26 7.54
C LYS A 127 17.28 -12.16 7.77
N PHE A 128 16.80 -12.84 6.73
CA PHE A 128 15.55 -13.58 6.73
C PHE A 128 15.72 -15.07 6.41
N GLY A 129 16.91 -15.50 6.00
CA GLY A 129 17.18 -16.91 5.66
C GLY A 129 16.64 -17.33 4.29
N THR A 130 16.08 -16.41 3.50
CA THR A 130 15.59 -16.66 2.14
C THR A 130 16.21 -15.69 1.13
N LYS A 131 16.37 -16.13 -0.11
CA LYS A 131 16.81 -15.28 -1.24
C LYS A 131 15.62 -14.65 -1.98
N THR A 132 14.42 -15.15 -1.75
CA THR A 132 13.21 -14.73 -2.47
C THR A 132 12.50 -13.62 -1.71
N LEU A 133 12.29 -12.48 -2.36
CA LEU A 133 11.50 -11.39 -1.77
C LEU A 133 10.03 -11.76 -1.56
N ASN A 134 9.49 -12.66 -2.40
CA ASN A 134 8.07 -13.00 -2.40
C ASN A 134 7.64 -13.85 -1.19
N ASP A 135 8.59 -14.50 -0.51
CA ASP A 135 8.32 -15.32 0.68
C ASP A 135 8.41 -14.48 1.97
N LEU A 136 8.75 -13.20 1.86
CA LEU A 136 8.89 -12.30 3.00
C LEU A 136 7.53 -11.78 3.47
N SER A 137 7.38 -11.67 4.79
CA SER A 137 6.22 -11.00 5.39
C SER A 137 6.24 -9.50 5.10
N ARG A 138 5.10 -8.82 5.34
CA ARG A 138 4.99 -7.37 5.17
C ARG A 138 6.05 -6.62 5.97
N GLU A 139 6.28 -7.03 7.21
CA GLU A 139 7.24 -6.39 8.13
C GLU A 139 8.67 -6.58 7.62
N GLN A 140 8.98 -7.77 7.12
CA GLN A 140 10.30 -8.08 6.54
C GLN A 140 10.56 -7.27 5.27
N LEU A 141 9.54 -7.11 4.42
CA LEU A 141 9.61 -6.27 3.22
C LEU A 141 9.83 -4.80 3.57
N GLN A 142 9.20 -4.28 4.63
CA GLN A 142 9.44 -2.91 5.09
C GLN A 142 10.89 -2.72 5.56
N VAL A 143 11.42 -3.66 6.34
CA VAL A 143 12.83 -3.61 6.78
C VAL A 143 13.81 -3.65 5.60
N ALA A 144 13.52 -4.46 4.59
CA ALA A 144 14.32 -4.52 3.37
C ALA A 144 14.23 -3.19 2.59
N PHE A 145 13.02 -2.66 2.41
CA PHE A 145 12.79 -1.38 1.75
C PHE A 145 13.56 -0.24 2.41
N ASP A 146 13.46 -0.07 3.73
CA ASP A 146 14.15 0.99 4.47
C ASP A 146 15.68 0.87 4.37
N HIS A 147 16.22 -0.35 4.27
CA HIS A 147 17.66 -0.56 4.10
C HIS A 147 18.14 -0.07 2.73
N PHE A 148 17.47 -0.49 1.65
CA PHE A 148 17.86 -0.12 0.29
C PHE A 148 17.56 1.34 -0.02
N ASP A 149 16.45 1.90 0.47
CA ASP A 149 16.14 3.33 0.33
C ASP A 149 17.22 4.20 0.99
N ARG A 150 17.69 3.81 2.18
CA ARG A 150 18.80 4.49 2.86
C ARG A 150 20.11 4.40 2.10
N ASP A 151 20.41 3.24 1.52
CA ASP A 151 21.65 3.03 0.77
C ASP A 151 21.64 3.79 -0.56
N GLU A 152 20.50 3.85 -1.25
CA GLU A 152 20.27 4.71 -2.42
C GLU A 152 20.47 6.20 -2.08
N LEU A 153 19.91 6.68 -0.95
CA LEU A 153 20.12 8.06 -0.48
C LEU A 153 21.60 8.36 -0.18
N ARG A 154 22.35 7.38 0.35
CA ARG A 154 23.79 7.50 0.59
C ARG A 154 24.59 7.53 -0.71
N GLN A 155 24.23 6.70 -1.68
CA GLN A 155 24.86 6.70 -3.00
C GLN A 155 24.60 7.99 -3.77
N ARG A 156 23.41 8.60 -3.59
CA ARG A 156 23.05 9.87 -4.23
C ARG A 156 23.69 11.09 -3.59
N GLN A 157 24.09 11.02 -2.31
CA GLN A 157 24.96 12.05 -1.76
C GLN A 157 26.32 11.96 -2.48
N PRO A 158 26.79 13.06 -3.09
CA PRO A 158 28.17 13.08 -3.57
C PRO A 158 29.02 12.78 -2.35
N ASN A 159 29.74 11.65 -2.41
CA ASN A 159 30.71 11.25 -1.41
C ASN A 159 31.48 12.53 -1.05
N PRO A 160 31.33 13.12 0.18
CA PRO A 160 32.05 14.32 0.53
C PRO A 160 33.49 13.91 0.36
N THR A 161 34.12 14.47 -0.67
CA THR A 161 35.37 14.04 -1.28
C THR A 161 36.12 13.26 -0.24
N GLN A 162 36.06 11.91 -0.27
CA GLN A 162 37.01 11.16 0.54
C GLN A 162 38.32 11.80 0.11
N PRO A 163 39.09 12.44 1.02
CA PRO A 163 40.41 12.85 0.67
C PRO A 163 41.08 11.54 0.33
N LYS A 164 41.07 11.20 -0.97
CA LYS A 164 41.78 10.08 -1.59
C LYS A 164 43.10 10.15 -0.87
N ALA A 165 43.34 9.20 0.05
CA ALA A 165 44.39 9.30 1.07
C ALA A 165 45.56 9.91 0.36
N VAL A 166 45.82 11.20 0.63
CA VAL A 166 46.60 12.02 -0.31
C VAL A 166 47.87 11.26 -0.43
N ASP A 167 48.12 10.70 -1.62
CA ASP A 167 49.28 9.86 -1.79
C ASP A 167 50.42 10.86 -1.76
N TRP A 168 50.95 11.11 -0.56
CA TRP A 168 51.95 12.15 -0.34
C TRP A 168 53.15 11.90 -1.25
N GLN A 169 53.32 10.66 -1.74
CA GLN A 169 54.28 10.30 -2.79
C GLN A 169 53.98 11.00 -4.12
N GLU A 170 52.73 11.03 -4.58
CA GLU A 170 52.31 11.79 -5.78
C GLU A 170 52.52 13.30 -5.58
N LEU A 171 52.20 13.83 -4.40
CA LEU A 171 52.34 15.27 -4.10
C LEU A 171 53.82 15.71 -4.06
N ILE A 172 54.70 14.89 -3.49
CA ILE A 172 56.15 15.12 -3.45
C ILE A 172 56.73 15.06 -4.88
N LYS A 173 56.21 14.17 -5.72
CA LYS A 173 56.67 14.01 -7.11
C LYS A 173 56.17 15.13 -8.03
N ALA A 174 54.97 15.65 -7.79
CA ALA A 174 54.39 16.75 -8.56
C ALA A 174 55.06 18.10 -8.29
N HIS A 175 55.50 18.36 -7.05
CA HIS A 175 56.09 19.65 -6.67
C HIS A 175 57.41 19.54 -5.88
N PRO A 176 58.48 18.97 -6.47
CA PRO A 176 59.76 18.78 -5.77
C PRO A 176 60.38 20.10 -5.31
N LYS A 177 60.18 21.19 -6.07
CA LYS A 177 60.76 22.51 -5.78
C LYS A 177 60.20 23.16 -4.50
N VAL A 178 58.93 22.92 -4.17
CA VAL A 178 58.29 23.49 -2.97
C VAL A 178 58.82 22.80 -1.72
N PHE A 179 58.95 21.47 -1.75
CA PHE A 179 59.52 20.68 -0.66
C PHE A 179 61.01 20.98 -0.44
N ILE A 180 61.78 21.15 -1.51
CA ILE A 180 63.18 21.57 -1.44
C ILE A 180 63.30 22.96 -0.80
N GLY A 181 62.43 23.91 -1.18
CA GLY A 181 62.40 25.25 -0.58
C GLY A 181 62.10 25.24 0.93
N ILE A 182 61.13 24.43 1.37
CA ILE A 182 60.79 24.26 2.80
C ILE A 182 61.98 23.65 3.57
N PHE A 183 62.67 22.68 2.98
CA PHE A 183 63.83 22.03 3.60
C PHE A 183 65.00 23.01 3.80
N PHE A 184 65.31 23.83 2.79
CA PHE A 184 66.36 24.84 2.90
C PHE A 184 65.99 25.96 3.87
N LEU A 185 64.72 26.36 3.94
CA LEU A 185 64.27 27.37 4.89
C LEU A 185 64.39 26.86 6.34
N GLY A 186 64.01 25.61 6.61
CA GLY A 186 64.19 24.98 7.91
C GLY A 186 65.67 24.75 8.29
N PHE A 187 66.50 24.40 7.32
CA PHE A 187 67.94 24.28 7.54
C PHE A 187 68.58 25.64 7.87
N PHE A 188 68.20 26.70 7.16
CA PHE A 188 68.70 28.05 7.42
C PHE A 188 68.26 28.58 8.79
N THR A 189 67.01 28.38 9.19
CA THR A 189 66.54 28.82 10.52
C THR A 189 67.22 28.04 11.64
N SER A 190 67.49 26.75 11.45
CA SER A 190 68.23 25.95 12.44
C SER A 190 69.72 26.27 12.48
N PHE A 191 70.32 26.69 11.37
CA PHE A 191 71.72 27.12 11.30
C PHE A 191 71.94 28.52 11.88
N LEU A 192 70.95 29.41 11.77
CA LEU A 192 70.98 30.75 12.36
C LEU A 192 70.78 30.77 13.88
N PHE A 193 70.21 29.71 14.46
CA PHE A 193 69.92 29.60 15.90
C PHE A 193 70.85 28.63 16.65
N ARG A 194 71.94 28.19 16.01
CA ARG A 194 72.98 27.29 16.56
C ARG A 194 74.21 28.06 17.00
#